data_AF-A0A553ZCH2-F1
#
_entry.id   AF-A0A553ZCH2-F1
#
_cell.length_a   1.000
_cell.length_b   1.000
_cell.length_c   1.000
_cell.angle_alpha   90.00
_cell.angle_beta   90.00
_cell.angle_gamma   90.00
#
_symmetry.space_group_name_H-M   'P 1'
#
loop_
_entity.id
_entity.type
_entity.pdbx_description
1 polymer ?
#
loop_
_entity_poly.entity_id
_entity_poly.type
_entity_poly.pdbx_seq_one_letter_code
_entity_poly.pdbx_strand_id
1 'polypeptide(L)' 'MNRRNGRIRIEVSVPKSPSEASWRALLAALERADRFGIGGGEDGLVAWAVIWQEPPDQERGEQRPR' A
#
# COMPACT_ATOMS: atom_id res chain seq x y z
N MET A 1 -15.57 15.26 14.25
CA MET A 1 -15.81 14.48 13.02
C MET A 1 -14.54 13.68 12.74
N ASN A 2 -14.47 12.42 13.19
CA ASN A 2 -13.25 11.60 13.12
C ASN A 2 -13.10 11.03 11.70
N ARG A 3 -12.26 11.68 10.88
CA ARG A 3 -11.75 11.13 9.62
C ARG A 3 -10.97 9.85 9.96
N ARG A 4 -11.56 8.68 9.74
CA ARG A 4 -10.82 7.42 9.83
C ARG A 4 -9.92 7.37 8.60
N ASN A 5 -8.68 7.87 8.72
CA ASN A 5 -7.65 7.65 7.71
C ASN A 5 -7.53 6.14 7.51
N GLY A 6 -7.95 5.65 6.35
CA GLY A 6 -7.89 4.25 6.00
C GLY A 6 -6.43 3.86 5.81
N ARG A 7 -5.94 2.91 6.61
CA ARG A 7 -4.61 2.32 6.42
C ARG A 7 -4.79 0.93 5.85
N ILE A 8 -4.24 0.71 4.65
CA ILE A 8 -4.20 -0.61 4.02
C ILE A 8 -2.78 -1.17 4.23
N ARG A 9 -2.70 -2.38 4.79
CA ARG A 9 -1.46 -3.15 4.90
C ARG A 9 -1.53 -4.33 3.94
N ILE A 10 -0.56 -4.42 3.05
CA ILE A 10 -0.43 -5.51 2.08
C ILE A 10 0.78 -6.33 2.50
N GLU A 11 0.62 -7.65 2.59
CA GLU A 11 1.66 -8.59 2.99
C GLU A 11 1.77 -9.68 1.94
N VAL A 12 3.00 -9.97 1.51
CA VAL A 12 3.29 -11.01 0.54
C VAL A 12 4.48 -11.83 0.99
N SER A 13 4.34 -13.15 0.94
CA SER A 13 5.46 -14.06 1.14
C SER A 13 6.45 -13.87 0.00
N VAL A 14 7.71 -13.59 0.35
CA VAL A 14 8.80 -13.47 -0.62
C VAL A 14 9.26 -14.88 -0.94
N PRO A 15 9.05 -15.38 -2.17
CA PRO A 15 9.58 -16.68 -2.55
C PRO A 15 11.11 -16.65 -2.47
N LYS A 16 11.73 -17.78 -2.10
CA LYS A 16 13.20 -17.89 -1.99
C LYS A 16 13.95 -17.45 -3.26
N SER A 17 13.32 -17.61 -4.43
CA SER A 17 13.82 -17.16 -5.72
C SER A 17 12.69 -16.50 -6.50
N PRO A 18 12.45 -15.18 -6.33
CA PRO A 18 11.44 -14.48 -7.11
C PRO A 18 11.87 -14.40 -8.57
N SER A 19 10.95 -14.68 -9.50
CA SER A 19 11.16 -14.32 -10.90
C SER A 19 11.23 -12.80 -11.05
N GLU A 20 11.89 -12.30 -12.10
CA GLU A 20 12.01 -10.86 -12.36
C GLU A 20 10.65 -10.16 -12.39
N ALA A 21 9.64 -10.78 -13.01
CA ALA A 21 8.27 -10.25 -13.06
C ALA A 21 7.66 -10.07 -11.66
N SER A 22 7.83 -11.06 -10.77
CA SER A 22 7.37 -10.98 -9.38
C SER A 22 8.11 -9.90 -8.60
N TRP A 23 9.41 -9.73 -8.86
CA TRP A 23 10.21 -8.68 -8.24
C TRP A 23 9.76 -7.28 -8.67
N ARG A 24 9.52 -7.07 -9.97
CA ARG A 24 8.98 -5.81 -10.49
C ARG A 24 7.60 -5.48 -9.93
N ALA A 25 6.72 -6.48 -9.83
CA ALA A 25 5.38 -6.29 -9.24
C ALA A 25 5.47 -5.90 -7.76
N LEU A 26 6.37 -6.52 -6.99
CA LEU A 26 6.63 -6.15 -5.61
C LEU A 26 7.14 -4.70 -5.52
N LEU A 27 8.17 -4.35 -6.29
CA LEU A 27 8.74 -2.99 -6.29
C LEU A 27 7.69 -1.92 -6.65
N ALA A 28 6.86 -2.16 -7.67
CA ALA A 28 5.79 -1.23 -8.06
C ALA A 28 4.75 -1.04 -6.94
N ALA A 29 4.47 -2.09 -6.15
CA ALA A 29 3.60 -1.97 -4.97
C ALA A 29 4.28 -1.18 -3.84
N LEU A 30 5.59 -1.37 -3.65
CA LEU A 30 6.36 -0.63 -2.64
C LEU A 30 6.54 0.86 -2.99
N GLU A 31 6.63 1.22 -4.29
CA GLU A 31 6.73 2.63 -4.72
C GLU A 31 5.50 3.46 -4.29
N ARG A 32 4.33 2.83 -4.16
CA ARG A 32 3.09 3.49 -3.73
C ARG A 32 2.92 3.46 -2.21
N ALA A 33 3.85 2.83 -1.48
CA ALA A 33 3.75 2.64 -0.04
C ALA A 33 4.43 3.79 0.71
N ASP A 34 3.71 4.39 1.64
CA ASP A 34 4.27 5.37 2.55
C ASP A 34 5.28 4.76 3.53
N ARG A 35 5.10 3.47 3.85
CA ARG A 35 6.06 2.71 4.66
C ARG A 35 6.11 1.26 4.18
N PHE A 36 7.31 0.75 4.02
CA PHE A 36 7.54 -0.63 3.62
C PHE A 36 8.68 -1.28 4.41
N GLY A 37 8.77 -2.60 4.35
CA GLY A 37 9.86 -3.36 4.95
C GLY A 37 9.80 -4.84 4.62
N ILE A 38 10.82 -5.56 5.07
CA ILE A 38 10.94 -7.01 4.97
C ILE A 38 11.19 -7.54 6.38
N GLY A 39 10.51 -8.63 6.74
CA GLY A 39 10.69 -9.33 8.02
C GLY A 39 10.59 -10.85 7.85
N GLY A 40 10.90 -11.59 8.91
CA GLY A 40 10.64 -13.03 8.98
C GLY A 40 9.20 -13.29 9.43
N GLY A 41 8.51 -14.18 8.72
CA GLY A 41 7.25 -14.83 9.11
C GLY A 41 7.45 -16.33 9.31
N GLU A 42 6.39 -17.04 9.69
CA GLU A 42 6.42 -18.47 10.02
C GLU A 42 6.98 -19.36 8.89
N ASP A 43 6.71 -19.00 7.63
CA ASP A 43 7.13 -19.77 6.44
C ASP A 43 8.29 -19.14 5.64
N GLY A 44 8.91 -18.06 6.11
CA GLY A 44 10.02 -17.41 5.43
C GLY A 44 9.98 -15.89 5.46
N LEU A 45 10.58 -15.23 4.47
CA LEU A 45 10.58 -13.77 4.40
C LEU A 45 9.23 -13.26 3.93
N VAL A 46 8.71 -12.23 4.61
CA VAL A 46 7.49 -11.51 4.24
C VAL A 46 7.85 -10.06 3.96
N ALA A 47 7.46 -9.59 2.78
CA ALA A 47 7.52 -8.18 2.43
C ALA A 47 6.16 -7.55 2.78
N TRP A 48 6.20 -6.38 3.40
CA TRP A 48 5.00 -5.64 3.77
C TRP A 48 5.07 -4.20 3.29
N ALA A 49 3.90 -3.68 2.91
CA ALA A 49 3.69 -2.31 2.50
C ALA A 49 2.47 -1.72 3.21
N VAL A 50 2.57 -0.45 3.56
CA VAL A 50 1.53 0.35 4.19
C VAL A 50 1.22 1.51 3.27
N ILE A 51 -0.03 1.63 2.88
CA ILE A 51 -0.53 2.73 2.08
C ILE A 51 -1.53 3.50 2.94
N TRP A 52 -1.26 4.78 3.17
CA TRP A 52 -2.23 5.70 3.74
C TRP A 52 -3.15 6.15 2.62
N GLN A 53 -4.44 5.83 2.75
CA GLN A 53 -5.42 6.46 1.91
C GLN A 53 -5.66 7.86 2.48
N GLU A 54 -5.20 8.88 1.77
CA GLU A 54 -5.85 10.18 1.91
C GLU A 54 -7.35 9.96 1.65
N PRO A 55 -8.24 10.50 2.50
CA PRO A 55 -9.65 10.45 2.21
C PRO A 55 -9.82 10.96 0.77
N PRO A 56 -10.66 10.33 -0.07
CA PRO A 56 -10.95 10.89 -1.37
C PRO A 56 -11.31 12.35 -1.12
N ASP A 57 -10.59 13.27 -1.77
CA ASP A 57 -10.89 14.69 -1.71
C ASP A 57 -12.34 14.77 -2.19
N GLN A 58 -13.25 14.85 -1.22
CA GLN A 58 -14.67 14.77 -1.46
C GLN A 58 -14.97 16.07 -2.18
N GLU A 59 -14.94 15.97 -3.50
CA GLU A 59 -15.34 16.93 -4.51
C GLU A 59 -15.39 18.33 -3.93
N ARG A 60 -14.28 19.06 -4.06
CA ARG A 60 -14.24 20.50 -3.79
C ARG A 60 -15.46 21.10 -4.49
N GLY A 61 -16.50 21.35 -3.69
CA GLY A 61 -17.79 21.81 -4.16
C GLY A 61 -17.59 23.17 -4.80
N GLU A 62 -17.42 23.18 -6.11
CA GLU A 62 -17.46 24.37 -6.96
C GLU A 62 -18.79 24.27 -7.72
N GLN A 63 -19.90 24.53 -7.03
CA GLN A 63 -20.60 25.82 -7.03
C GLN A 63 -21.38 26.09 -8.32
N ARG A 64 -22.71 25.92 -8.25
CA ARG A 64 -23.76 26.84 -8.76
C ARG A 64 -25.15 26.23 -8.47
N PRO A 65 -26.26 27.00 -8.36
CA PRO A 65 -26.43 28.42 -8.69
C PRO A 65 -27.12 29.27 -7.59
N ARG A 66 -27.13 30.59 -7.74
CA ARG A 66 -28.26 31.43 -7.36
C ARG A 66 -28.72 32.21 -8.57
#